data_AF-A0A2E4PE62-F1
#
_entry.id   AF-A0A2E4PE62-F1
#
_cell.length_a   1.000
_cell.length_b   1.000
_cell.length_c   1.000
_cell.angle_alpha   90.00
_cell.angle_beta   90.00
_cell.angle_gamma   90.00
#
_symmetry.space_group_name_H-M   'P 1'
#
loop_
_entity.id
_entity.type
_entity.pdbx_description
1 polymer ?
#
loop_
_entity_poly.entity_id
_entity_poly.type
_entity_poly.pdbx_seq_one_letter_code
_entity_poly.pdbx_strand_id
1 'polypeptide(L)'
;MPALLEKLKFRARVVKRAFNVIPKRDKAVKLVDVNYLTDQDSNSTLILRYNFENALWYEFENKKTFADRQVVCRPEDGETKVRLSVHGLFNKNDYTIVLQPDKVQISGICKSLLPKERRQLYKHSEIKPRV
;
A
#
# COMPACT_ATOMS: atom_id res chain seq x y z
N MET A 1 -2.93 -28.98 8.73
CA MET A 1 -2.55 -28.99 7.29
C MET A 1 -2.96 -27.77 6.44
N PRO A 2 -4.03 -26.97 6.71
CA PRO A 2 -4.43 -25.88 5.80
C PRO A 2 -3.42 -24.73 5.72
N ALA A 3 -2.71 -24.45 6.82
CA ALA A 3 -1.74 -23.35 6.88
C ALA A 3 -0.52 -23.52 5.94
N LEU A 4 -0.11 -24.75 5.63
CA LEU A 4 0.99 -25.00 4.69
C LEU A 4 0.56 -24.74 3.25
N LEU A 5 -0.66 -25.15 2.89
CA LEU A 5 -1.23 -24.96 1.57
C LEU A 5 -1.43 -23.46 1.26
N GLU A 6 -1.92 -22.70 2.22
CA GLU A 6 -2.07 -21.25 2.11
C GLU A 6 -0.72 -20.53 1.97
N LYS A 7 0.31 -20.97 2.72
CA LYS A 7 1.68 -20.46 2.55
C LYS A 7 2.24 -20.76 1.15
N LEU A 8 2.00 -21.94 0.61
CA LEU A 8 2.42 -22.33 -0.74
C LEU A 8 1.71 -21.50 -1.81
N LYS A 9 0.37 -21.36 -1.72
CA LYS A 9 -0.42 -20.50 -2.62
C LYS A 9 0.08 -19.06 -2.61
N PHE A 10 0.35 -18.52 -1.42
CA PHE A 10 0.90 -17.17 -1.28
C PHE A 10 2.25 -17.05 -1.99
N ARG A 11 3.19 -17.97 -1.72
CA ARG A 11 4.52 -17.99 -2.36
C ARG A 11 4.42 -18.12 -3.88
N ALA A 12 3.60 -19.03 -4.38
CA ALA A 12 3.38 -19.20 -5.82
C ALA A 12 2.85 -17.92 -6.48
N ARG A 13 1.94 -17.19 -5.82
CA ARG A 13 1.42 -15.92 -6.32
C ARG A 13 2.48 -14.81 -6.30
N VAL A 14 3.32 -14.75 -5.27
CA VAL A 14 4.47 -13.81 -5.21
C VAL A 14 5.45 -14.11 -6.35
N VAL A 15 5.82 -15.38 -6.55
CA VAL A 15 6.73 -15.81 -7.63
C VAL A 15 6.14 -15.45 -9.00
N LYS A 16 4.86 -15.72 -9.24
CA LYS A 16 4.17 -15.32 -10.48
C LYS A 16 4.27 -13.82 -10.74
N ARG A 17 4.04 -12.98 -9.73
CA ARG A 17 4.20 -11.52 -9.87
C ARG A 17 5.66 -11.12 -10.08
N ALA A 18 6.61 -11.82 -9.44
CA ALA A 18 8.04 -11.57 -9.61
C ALA A 18 8.48 -11.80 -11.05
N PHE A 19 7.99 -12.86 -11.72
CA PHE A 19 8.25 -13.09 -13.15
C PHE A 19 7.83 -11.93 -14.04
N ASN A 20 6.79 -11.17 -13.67
CA ASN A 20 6.38 -9.98 -14.42
C ASN A 20 7.28 -8.76 -14.15
N VAL A 21 8.00 -8.72 -13.02
CA VAL A 21 8.87 -7.61 -12.63
C VAL A 21 10.33 -7.85 -13.04
N ILE A 22 10.80 -9.10 -13.04
CA ILE A 22 12.17 -9.47 -13.44
C ILE A 22 12.63 -8.86 -14.78
N PRO A 23 11.84 -8.90 -15.87
CA PRO A 23 12.27 -8.37 -17.17
C PRO A 23 12.23 -6.84 -17.25
N LYS A 24 11.62 -6.15 -16.28
CA LYS A 24 11.54 -4.69 -16.30
C LYS A 24 12.91 -4.07 -16.00
N ARG A 25 13.24 -3.01 -16.74
CA ARG A 25 14.47 -2.22 -16.56
C ARG A 25 14.50 -1.52 -15.21
N ASP A 26 13.38 -0.93 -14.81
CA ASP A 26 13.21 -0.33 -13.49
C ASP A 26 12.42 -1.29 -12.58
N LYS A 27 13.05 -1.69 -11.48
CA LYS A 27 12.50 -2.63 -10.49
C LYS A 27 12.08 -1.90 -9.20
N ALA A 28 12.19 -0.58 -9.16
CA ALA A 28 11.76 0.20 -8.01
C ALA A 28 10.25 0.08 -7.85
N VAL A 29 9.83 -0.04 -6.59
CA VAL A 29 8.42 0.09 -6.21
C VAL A 29 8.09 1.57 -6.21
N LYS A 30 7.08 1.96 -6.98
CA LYS A 30 6.62 3.34 -7.08
C LYS A 30 5.13 3.39 -6.81
N LEU A 31 4.71 4.37 -6.00
CA LEU A 31 3.29 4.69 -5.89
C LEU A 31 2.87 5.38 -7.19
N VAL A 32 1.93 4.76 -7.91
CA VAL A 32 1.40 5.29 -9.17
C VAL A 32 0.19 6.16 -8.89
N ASP A 33 -0.70 5.67 -8.04
CA ASP A 33 -1.96 6.33 -7.73
C ASP A 33 -2.43 5.94 -6.33
N VAL A 34 -3.09 6.87 -5.65
CA VAL A 34 -3.76 6.58 -4.39
C VAL A 34 -5.01 7.44 -4.27
N ASN A 35 -6.12 6.77 -4.01
CA ASN A 35 -7.43 7.37 -3.90
C ASN A 35 -8.12 6.82 -2.66
N TYR A 36 -9.05 7.58 -2.12
CA TYR A 36 -9.91 7.11 -1.05
C TYR A 36 -11.36 7.47 -1.35
N LEU A 37 -12.26 6.61 -0.92
CA LEU A 37 -13.70 6.82 -1.02
C LEU A 37 -14.31 6.64 0.37
N THR A 38 -15.19 7.55 0.75
CA THR A 38 -16.07 7.35 1.90
C THR A 38 -17.23 6.47 1.47
N ASP A 39 -17.54 5.45 2.27
CA ASP A 39 -18.68 4.59 2.03
C ASP A 39 -19.97 5.41 2.16
N GLN A 40 -20.78 5.44 1.09
CA GLN A 40 -21.95 6.31 0.98
C GLN A 40 -23.02 5.97 2.02
N ASP A 41 -23.07 4.72 2.48
CA ASP A 41 -24.14 4.23 3.36
C ASP A 41 -23.84 4.40 4.85
N SER A 42 -22.58 4.55 5.25
CA SER A 42 -22.23 4.53 6.68
C SER A 42 -21.41 5.72 7.18
N ASN A 43 -20.74 6.49 6.30
CA ASN A 43 -19.79 7.57 6.68
C ASN A 43 -18.66 7.18 7.67
N SER A 44 -18.72 5.98 8.25
CA SER A 44 -17.85 5.40 9.27
C SER A 44 -16.72 4.56 8.66
N THR A 45 -16.81 4.24 7.37
CA THR A 45 -15.84 3.43 6.65
C THR A 45 -15.20 4.20 5.50
N LEU A 46 -13.88 4.05 5.39
CA LEU A 46 -13.05 4.62 4.35
C LEU A 46 -12.41 3.51 3.54
N ILE A 47 -12.62 3.54 2.23
CA ILE A 47 -12.03 2.61 1.28
C ILE A 47 -10.78 3.25 0.70
N LEU A 48 -9.61 2.81 1.16
CA LEU A 48 -8.33 3.20 0.61
C LEU A 48 -8.01 2.34 -0.61
N ARG A 49 -7.77 2.97 -1.76
CA ARG A 49 -7.31 2.32 -2.99
C ARG A 49 -5.93 2.82 -3.33
N TYR A 50 -4.98 1.93 -3.51
CA TYR A 50 -3.61 2.27 -3.87
C TYR A 50 -3.13 1.40 -5.02
N ASN A 51 -2.38 2.02 -5.93
CA ASN A 51 -1.75 1.35 -7.05
C ASN A 51 -0.24 1.54 -6.97
N PHE A 52 0.48 0.44 -6.82
CA PHE A 52 1.93 0.44 -6.82
C PHE A 52 2.46 -0.30 -8.05
N GLU A 53 3.38 0.33 -8.76
CA GLU A 53 4.14 -0.35 -9.79
C GLU A 53 5.16 -1.28 -9.13
N ASN A 54 5.36 -2.46 -9.73
CA ASN A 54 6.34 -3.46 -9.33
C ASN A 54 6.15 -4.02 -7.91
N ALA A 55 4.98 -3.79 -7.31
CA ALA A 55 4.60 -4.41 -6.05
C ALA A 55 4.26 -5.89 -6.26
N LEU A 56 4.88 -6.75 -5.46
CA LEU A 56 4.59 -8.18 -5.46
C LEU A 56 3.44 -8.47 -4.50
N TRP A 57 3.49 -7.92 -3.29
CA TRP A 57 2.48 -8.08 -2.26
C TRP A 57 2.56 -6.95 -1.24
N TYR A 58 1.55 -6.89 -0.37
CA TYR A 58 1.36 -5.83 0.61
C TYR A 58 1.21 -6.41 2.02
N GLU A 59 1.63 -5.65 3.02
CA GLU A 59 1.32 -5.91 4.41
C GLU A 59 0.55 -4.72 4.97
N PHE A 60 -0.72 -4.91 5.27
CA PHE A 60 -1.58 -3.88 5.86
C PHE A 60 -1.87 -4.26 7.30
N GLU A 61 -1.47 -3.42 8.26
CA GLU A 61 -1.61 -3.70 9.70
C GLU A 61 -1.12 -5.10 10.11
N ASN A 62 0.09 -5.45 9.67
CA ASN A 62 0.72 -6.77 9.89
C ASN A 62 0.01 -7.97 9.24
N LYS A 63 -0.98 -7.73 8.37
CA LYS A 63 -1.66 -8.77 7.59
C LYS A 63 -1.20 -8.76 6.14
N LYS A 64 -0.71 -9.90 5.67
CA LYS A 64 -0.26 -10.08 4.29
C LYS A 64 -1.46 -10.13 3.35
N THR A 65 -1.40 -9.36 2.27
CA THR A 65 -2.47 -9.24 1.30
C THR A 65 -1.93 -8.96 -0.11
N PHE A 66 -2.75 -9.26 -1.10
CA PHE A 66 -2.52 -8.87 -2.50
C PHE A 66 -3.51 -7.79 -2.96
N ALA A 67 -4.43 -7.40 -2.08
CA ALA A 67 -5.46 -6.41 -2.37
C ALA A 67 -4.84 -5.02 -2.50
N ASP A 68 -5.26 -4.34 -3.55
CA ASP A 68 -5.03 -2.94 -3.87
C ASP A 68 -6.04 -2.00 -3.19
N ARG A 69 -7.03 -2.58 -2.50
CA ARG A 69 -8.03 -1.87 -1.70
C ARG A 69 -8.08 -2.37 -0.27
N GLN A 70 -8.23 -1.45 0.69
CA GLN A 70 -8.45 -1.75 2.10
C GLN A 70 -9.61 -0.94 2.63
N VAL A 71 -10.47 -1.57 3.42
CA VAL A 71 -11.52 -0.89 4.17
C VAL A 71 -10.99 -0.63 5.56
N VAL A 72 -11.05 0.63 5.99
CA VAL A 72 -10.57 1.08 7.29
C VAL A 72 -11.67 1.88 7.95
N CYS A 73 -11.82 1.76 9.27
CA CYS A 73 -12.75 2.60 10.01
C CYS A 73 -12.24 4.05 9.99
N ARG A 74 -13.13 4.99 9.69
CA ARG A 74 -12.86 6.42 9.80
C ARG A 74 -12.75 6.77 11.29
N PRO A 75 -11.70 7.48 11.71
CA PRO A 75 -11.67 8.01 13.06
C PRO A 75 -12.79 9.04 13.24
N GLU A 76 -13.57 8.89 14.31
CA GLU A 76 -14.58 9.88 14.71
C GLU A 76 -13.90 11.16 15.22
N ASP A 77 -12.83 11.01 16.01
CA ASP A 77 -12.00 12.11 16.52
C ASP A 77 -10.50 11.80 16.39
N GLY A 78 -9.70 12.83 16.07
CA GLY A 78 -8.24 12.75 16.10
C GLY A 78 -7.56 12.14 14.86
N GLU A 79 -6.44 11.45 15.06
CA GLU A 79 -5.64 10.84 14.00
C GLU A 79 -5.47 9.34 14.22
N THR A 80 -5.89 8.53 13.24
CA THR A 80 -5.58 7.10 13.21
C THR A 80 -4.45 6.83 12.22
N LYS A 81 -3.41 6.14 12.66
CA LYS A 81 -2.25 5.81 11.82
C LYS A 81 -2.25 4.33 11.49
N VAL A 82 -2.39 4.01 10.21
CA VAL A 82 -2.30 2.63 9.72
C VAL A 82 -1.02 2.41 8.94
N ARG A 83 -0.46 1.21 9.04
CA ARG A 83 0.80 0.84 8.40
C ARG A 83 0.54 0.03 7.14
N LEU A 84 1.18 0.45 6.04
CA LEU A 84 1.19 -0.27 4.78
C LEU A 84 2.64 -0.52 4.36
N SER A 85 3.07 -1.78 4.37
CA SER A 85 4.35 -2.16 3.77
C SER A 85 4.13 -2.69 2.35
N VAL A 86 4.90 -2.20 1.40
CA VAL A 86 4.86 -2.67 0.01
C VAL A 86 6.14 -3.42 -0.28
N HIS A 87 5.99 -4.67 -0.71
CA HIS A 87 7.12 -5.56 -0.99
C HIS A 87 7.32 -5.69 -2.49
N GLY A 88 8.44 -5.18 -2.97
CA GLY A 88 8.94 -5.40 -4.32
C GLY A 88 9.88 -6.61 -4.38
N LEU A 89 10.58 -6.76 -5.50
CA LEU A 89 11.50 -7.87 -5.72
C LEU A 89 12.79 -7.74 -4.88
N PHE A 90 13.33 -6.53 -4.79
CA PHE A 90 14.62 -6.23 -4.11
C PHE A 90 14.52 -5.04 -3.17
N ASN A 91 13.32 -4.58 -2.87
CA ASN A 91 13.10 -3.38 -2.07
C ASN A 91 11.78 -3.51 -1.30
N LYS A 92 11.74 -2.80 -0.18
CA LYS A 92 10.56 -2.71 0.67
C LYS A 92 10.32 -1.23 0.97
N ASN A 93 9.10 -0.76 0.72
CA ASN A 93 8.72 0.61 1.05
C ASN A 93 7.69 0.55 2.18
N ASP A 94 7.95 1.25 3.28
CA ASP A 94 7.05 1.32 4.42
C ASP A 94 6.30 2.66 4.38
N TYR A 95 4.97 2.61 4.37
CA TYR A 95 4.10 3.79 4.37
C TYR A 95 3.31 3.86 5.66
N THR A 96 3.19 5.08 6.19
CA THR A 96 2.26 5.42 7.26
C THR A 96 1.14 6.24 6.65
N ILE A 97 -0.07 5.70 6.71
CA ILE A 97 -1.28 6.39 6.28
C ILE A 97 -1.89 6.99 7.53
N VAL A 98 -2.00 8.31 7.56
CA VAL A 98 -2.63 9.08 8.62
C VAL A 98 -4.04 9.41 8.15
N LEU A 99 -5.03 8.83 8.84
CA LEU A 99 -6.44 9.07 8.66
C LEU A 99 -6.86 10.15 9.66
N GLN A 100 -7.41 11.24 9.15
CA GLN A 100 -8.11 12.27 9.93
C GLN A 100 -9.59 12.26 9.53
N PRO A 101 -10.49 12.83 10.36
CA PRO A 101 -11.90 12.95 10.03
C PRO A 101 -12.12 13.51 8.63
N ASP A 102 -11.44 14.58 8.24
CA ASP A 102 -11.69 15.25 6.95
C ASP A 102 -10.63 15.00 5.87
N LYS A 103 -9.54 14.31 6.21
CA LYS A 103 -8.36 14.20 5.32
C LYS A 103 -7.67 12.85 5.45
N VAL A 104 -7.15 12.36 4.34
CA VAL A 104 -6.22 11.22 4.32
C VAL A 104 -4.86 11.72 3.86
N GLN A 105 -3.83 11.47 4.67
CA GLN A 105 -2.44 11.77 4.32
C GLN A 105 -1.61 10.50 4.28
N ILE A 106 -0.73 10.36 3.29
CA ILE A 106 0.13 9.18 3.15
C ILE A 106 1.57 9.63 3.14
N SER A 107 2.29 9.24 4.19
CA SER A 107 3.72 9.53 4.34
C SER A 107 4.52 8.25 4.14
N GLY A 108 5.36 8.22 3.10
CA GLY A 108 6.19 7.06 2.77
C GLY A 108 7.62 7.21 3.26
N ILE A 109 8.15 6.16 3.86
CA ILE A 109 9.59 5.94 4.07
C ILE A 109 10.04 4.82 3.13
N CYS A 110 10.73 5.19 2.05
CA CYS A 110 11.30 4.21 1.12
C CYS A 110 12.62 3.67 1.68
N LYS A 111 12.61 2.44 2.20
CA LYS A 111 13.83 1.71 2.59
C LYS A 111 14.32 0.87 1.41
N SER A 112 15.02 1.51 0.47
CA SER A 112 15.72 0.77 -0.58
C SER A 112 16.95 0.09 0.02
N LEU A 113 17.28 -1.13 -0.42
CA LEU A 113 18.54 -1.82 -0.08
C LEU A 113 19.80 -1.11 -0.65
N LEU A 114 19.62 0.03 -1.32
CA LEU A 114 20.68 0.95 -1.76
C LEU A 114 20.74 2.18 -0.82
N PRO A 115 21.93 2.72 -0.51
CA PRO A 115 22.20 3.59 0.65
C PRO A 115 21.71 5.06 0.53
N LYS A 116 20.52 5.31 -0.02
CA LYS A 116 19.87 6.62 0.01
C LYS A 116 18.42 6.47 0.47
N GLU A 117 18.19 6.66 1.77
CA GLU A 117 16.85 6.95 2.29
C GLU A 117 16.29 8.16 1.54
N ARG A 118 15.19 7.98 0.80
CA ARG A 118 14.41 9.08 0.25
C ARG A 118 13.07 9.11 0.97
N ARG A 119 12.88 10.09 1.85
CA ARG A 119 11.54 10.41 2.38
C ARG A 119 10.77 11.08 1.25
N GLN A 120 9.68 10.47 0.80
CA GLN A 120 8.75 11.08 -0.15
C GLN A 120 7.44 11.35 0.60
N LEU A 121 7.16 12.62 0.83
CA LEU A 121 5.93 13.07 1.47
C LEU A 121 4.89 13.27 0.37
N TYR A 122 3.83 12.45 0.33
CA TYR A 122 2.75 12.64 -0.63
C TYR A 122 1.65 13.46 0.06
N LYS A 123 1.56 14.75 -0.27
CA LYS A 123 0.48 15.62 0.23
C LYS A 123 -0.76 15.44 -0.63
N HIS A 124 -1.91 15.30 0.03
CA HIS A 124 -3.22 15.18 -0.62
C HIS A 124 -3.52 16.30 -1.64
N SER A 125 -2.98 17.51 -1.43
CA SER A 125 -3.12 18.65 -2.36
C SER A 125 -2.42 18.47 -3.72
N GLU A 126 -1.50 17.52 -3.85
CA GLU A 126 -0.75 17.26 -5.09
C GLU A 126 -1.32 16.07 -5.88
N ILE A 127 -2.28 15.35 -5.30
CA ILE A 127 -2.93 14.20 -5.91
C ILE A 127 -4.19 14.71 -6.61
N LYS A 128 -4.09 14.99 -7.92
CA LYS A 128 -5.26 15.37 -8.71
C LYS A 128 -6.21 14.17 -8.80
N PRO A 129 -7.47 14.28 -8.36
CA PRO A 129 -8.48 13.29 -8.73
C PRO A 129 -8.65 13.34 -10.25
N ARG A 130 -8.47 12.21 -10.92
CA ARG A 130 -8.95 12.07 -12.30
C ARG A 130 -10.47 11.94 -12.24
N VAL A 131 -11.15 13.01 -12.66
CA VAL A 131 -12.56 13.03 -13.06
C VAL A 131 -12.72 12.13 -14.29
#